data_AF-A0A8D2M1A2-F1
#
_entry.id   AF-A0A8D2M1A2-F1
#
_cell.length_a   1.000
_cell.length_b   1.000
_cell.length_c   1.000
_cell.angle_alpha   90.00
_cell.angle_beta   90.00
_cell.angle_gamma   90.00
#
_symmetry.space_group_name_H-M   'P 1'
#
loop_
_entity.id
_entity.type
_entity.pdbx_description
1 polymer ?
#
loop_
_entity_poly.entity_id
_entity_poly.type
_entity_poly.pdbx_seq_one_letter_code
_entity_poly.pdbx_strand_id
1 'polypeptide(L)'
;MALLARILALLVVTVATVAIKVVPLDMAMDSFDDQYRGCGPAMTKTLPALYKFEFQKNPLFAKTWVKAEAEWRKRGSHVSPLASLGQAVAVMTYTMKYLYKEFNAAVHVAGEDVYLCPLHGAVGKGKACSSGGMSVGRPGPGGARDIE
;
A
#
# COMPACT_ATOMS: atom_id res chain seq x y z
N MET A 1 -6.24 36.90 -41.52
CA MET A 1 -5.31 35.76 -41.68
C MET A 1 -4.24 35.68 -40.59
N ALA A 2 -3.52 36.76 -40.27
CA ALA A 2 -2.42 36.73 -39.28
C ALA A 2 -2.83 36.40 -37.83
N LEU A 3 -3.99 36.88 -37.37
CA LEU A 3 -4.51 36.60 -36.03
C LEU A 3 -4.89 35.12 -35.85
N LEU A 4 -5.55 34.55 -36.87
CA LEU A 4 -5.91 33.13 -36.94
C LEU A 4 -4.67 32.23 -36.92
N ALA A 5 -3.63 32.59 -37.69
CA ALA A 5 -2.35 31.88 -37.70
C ALA A 5 -1.64 31.93 -36.33
N ARG A 6 -1.69 33.06 -35.62
CA ARG A 6 -1.13 33.19 -34.26
C ARG A 6 -1.89 32.36 -33.22
N ILE A 7 -3.22 32.35 -33.29
CA ILE A 7 -4.06 31.55 -32.39
C ILE A 7 -3.82 30.06 -32.63
N LEU A 8 -3.77 29.63 -33.89
CA LEU A 8 -3.45 28.25 -34.27
C LEU A 8 -2.04 27.86 -33.79
N ALA A 9 -1.04 28.72 -33.97
CA ALA A 9 0.32 28.46 -33.49
C ALA A 9 0.40 28.34 -31.96
N LEU A 10 -0.31 29.21 -31.22
CA LEU A 10 -0.36 29.13 -29.75
C LEU A 10 -1.06 27.84 -29.28
N LEU A 11 -2.17 27.45 -29.91
CA LEU A 11 -2.86 26.18 -29.62
C LEU A 11 -1.97 24.96 -29.86
N VAL A 12 -1.23 24.94 -30.98
CA VAL A 12 -0.28 23.86 -31.31
C VAL A 12 0.85 23.78 -30.28
N VAL A 13 1.39 24.92 -29.84
CA VAL A 13 2.43 24.98 -28.79
C VAL A 13 1.87 24.49 -27.44
N THR A 14 0.64 24.87 -27.08
CA THR A 14 0.02 24.41 -25.81
C THR A 14 -0.30 22.91 -25.80
N VAL A 15 -0.63 22.32 -26.95
CA VAL A 15 -0.83 20.86 -27.09
C VAL A 15 0.50 20.12 -27.00
N ALA A 16 1.59 20.71 -27.49
CA ALA A 16 2.91 20.09 -27.50
C ALA A 16 3.59 20.03 -26.10
N THR A 17 3.12 20.78 -25.10
CA THR A 17 3.75 20.85 -23.76
C THR A 17 3.12 19.94 -22.70
N VAL A 18 2.17 19.07 -23.05
CA VAL A 18 1.63 18.11 -22.07
C VAL A 18 2.62 16.97 -21.89
N ALA A 19 3.50 17.11 -20.90
CA ALA A 19 4.44 16.06 -20.52
C ALA A 19 3.66 14.84 -20.01
N ILE A 20 3.62 13.78 -20.81
CA ILE A 20 3.05 12.49 -20.43
C ILE A 20 4.05 11.80 -19.50
N LYS A 21 3.68 11.63 -18.23
CA LYS A 21 4.45 10.79 -17.31
C LYS A 21 4.23 9.33 -17.69
N VAL A 22 5.23 8.71 -18.30
CA VAL A 22 5.25 7.26 -18.54
C VAL A 22 5.66 6.57 -17.24
N VAL A 23 4.82 5.68 -16.74
CA VAL A 23 5.14 4.78 -15.62
C VAL A 23 5.09 3.36 -16.17
N PRO A 24 6.23 2.65 -16.28
CA PRO A 24 6.23 1.27 -16.74
C PRO A 24 5.49 0.38 -15.73
N LEU A 25 4.72 -0.58 -16.23
CA LEU A 25 4.11 -1.61 -15.39
C LEU A 25 5.12 -2.73 -15.15
N ASP A 26 5.23 -3.18 -13.90
CA ASP A 26 6.03 -4.32 -13.49
C ASP A 26 5.23 -5.20 -12.51
N MET A 27 5.90 -6.15 -11.86
CA MET A 27 5.29 -7.05 -10.88
C MET A 27 5.24 -6.45 -9.46
N ALA A 28 5.56 -5.17 -9.29
CA ALA A 28 5.62 -4.47 -8.00
C ALA A 28 6.48 -5.20 -6.95
N MET A 29 7.69 -5.63 -7.36
CA MET A 29 8.60 -6.43 -6.52
C MET A 29 9.00 -5.74 -5.21
N ASP A 30 8.93 -4.41 -5.17
CA ASP A 30 9.29 -3.60 -4.01
C ASP A 30 8.09 -3.32 -3.09
N SER A 31 6.91 -3.85 -3.42
CA SER A 31 5.69 -3.61 -2.65
C SER A 31 5.49 -4.62 -1.51
N PHE A 32 4.84 -4.18 -0.43
CA PHE A 32 4.39 -5.05 0.64
C PHE A 32 3.03 -5.68 0.27
N ASP A 33 3.04 -6.95 -0.13
CA ASP A 33 1.88 -7.65 -0.71
C ASP A 33 1.42 -8.88 0.11
N ASP A 34 1.70 -8.91 1.41
CA ASP A 34 1.40 -10.05 2.28
C ASP A 34 -0.09 -10.41 2.28
N GLN A 35 -0.38 -11.69 2.01
CA GLN A 35 -1.72 -12.27 2.03
C GLN A 35 -2.05 -12.94 3.38
N TYR A 36 -1.10 -12.93 4.32
CA TYR A 36 -1.18 -13.53 5.65
C TYR A 36 -1.54 -15.03 5.66
N ARG A 37 -1.15 -15.77 4.61
CA ARG A 37 -1.47 -17.20 4.47
C ARG A 37 -0.79 -18.02 5.59
N GLY A 38 -1.59 -18.71 6.38
CA GLY A 38 -1.10 -19.58 7.46
C GLY A 38 -0.66 -18.86 8.74
N CYS A 39 -0.62 -17.53 8.77
CA CYS A 39 -0.21 -16.74 9.94
C CYS A 39 -1.33 -15.86 10.54
N GLY A 40 -2.55 -15.89 9.98
CA GLY A 40 -3.70 -15.11 10.44
C GLY A 40 -3.90 -15.06 11.96
N PRO A 41 -3.99 -16.20 12.68
CA PRO A 41 -4.14 -16.20 14.14
C PRO A 41 -2.99 -15.52 14.90
N ALA A 42 -1.75 -15.72 14.45
CA ALA A 42 -0.58 -15.06 15.03
C ALA A 42 -0.61 -13.54 14.78
N MET A 43 -1.06 -13.14 13.58
CA MET A 43 -1.26 -11.74 13.24
C MET A 43 -2.36 -11.11 14.09
N THR A 44 -3.50 -11.77 14.27
CA THR A 44 -4.58 -11.29 15.16
C THR A 44 -4.09 -11.07 16.59
N LYS A 45 -3.23 -11.95 17.11
CA LYS A 45 -2.64 -11.80 18.45
C LYS A 45 -1.70 -10.59 18.57
N THR A 46 -0.97 -10.28 17.49
CA THR A 46 0.03 -9.19 17.46
C THR A 46 -0.58 -7.83 17.11
N LEU A 47 -1.73 -7.83 16.42
CA LEU A 47 -2.41 -6.64 15.94
C LEU A 47 -2.62 -5.54 17.01
N PRO A 48 -2.99 -5.83 18.28
CA PRO A 48 -3.15 -4.78 19.28
C PRO A 48 -1.86 -3.99 19.58
N ALA A 49 -0.70 -4.64 19.52
CA ALA A 49 0.59 -3.98 19.76
C ALA A 49 0.97 -3.10 18.56
N LEU A 50 0.81 -3.61 17.35
CA LEU A 50 1.06 -2.84 16.12
C LEU A 50 0.13 -1.67 15.99
N TYR A 51 -1.15 -1.88 16.27
CA TYR A 51 -2.15 -0.83 16.23
C TYR A 51 -1.78 0.31 17.17
N LYS A 52 -1.34 0.02 18.42
CA LYS A 52 -0.86 1.03 19.36
C LYS A 52 0.38 1.76 18.85
N PHE A 53 1.34 1.03 18.29
CA PHE A 53 2.57 1.61 17.75
C PHE A 53 2.27 2.57 16.59
N GLU A 54 1.49 2.13 15.60
CA GLU A 54 1.08 2.95 14.46
C GLU A 54 0.28 4.18 14.89
N PHE A 55 -0.60 4.03 15.89
CA PHE A 55 -1.34 5.17 16.44
C PHE A 55 -0.44 6.24 17.06
N GLN A 56 0.69 5.84 17.64
CA GLN A 56 1.67 6.74 18.23
C GLN A 56 2.60 7.36 17.18
N LYS A 57 3.00 6.58 16.17
CA LYS A 57 4.02 6.97 15.18
C LYS A 57 3.45 7.71 13.99
N ASN A 58 2.18 7.49 13.66
CA ASN A 58 1.53 8.07 12.49
C ASN A 58 0.31 8.92 12.90
N PRO A 59 0.49 10.23 13.12
CA PRO A 59 -0.60 11.14 13.49
C PRO A 59 -1.69 11.24 12.42
N LEU A 60 -1.35 11.11 11.13
CA LEU A 60 -2.34 11.14 10.05
C LEU A 60 -3.25 9.90 10.13
N PHE A 61 -2.65 8.72 10.30
CA PHE A 61 -3.38 7.47 10.52
C PHE A 61 -4.28 7.59 11.75
N ALA A 62 -3.73 7.97 12.90
CA ALA A 62 -4.48 8.08 14.15
C ALA A 62 -5.70 9.01 14.02
N LYS A 63 -5.51 10.21 13.47
CA LYS A 63 -6.59 11.18 13.25
C LYS A 63 -7.63 10.68 12.25
N THR A 64 -7.20 10.04 11.18
CA THR A 64 -8.11 9.52 10.14
C THR A 64 -8.91 8.33 10.66
N TRP A 65 -8.29 7.44 11.44
CA TRP A 65 -8.95 6.29 12.03
C TRP A 65 -10.09 6.68 12.96
N VAL A 66 -9.87 7.64 13.88
CA VAL A 66 -10.94 8.12 14.79
C VAL A 66 -12.12 8.69 14.00
N LYS A 67 -11.84 9.45 12.94
CA LYS A 67 -12.89 9.99 12.06
C LYS A 67 -13.62 8.88 11.31
N ALA A 68 -12.89 7.90 10.80
CA ALA A 68 -13.45 6.75 10.09
C ALA A 68 -14.37 5.93 10.99
N GLU A 69 -13.97 5.70 12.24
CA GLU A 69 -14.83 5.02 13.21
C GLU A 69 -16.11 5.83 13.50
N ALA A 70 -16.00 7.13 13.74
CA ALA A 70 -17.16 7.99 13.97
C ALA A 70 -18.12 8.02 12.77
N GLU A 71 -17.59 8.14 11.55
CA GLU A 71 -18.38 8.11 10.32
C GLU A 71 -19.04 6.75 10.08
N TRP A 72 -18.33 5.64 10.33
CA TRP A 72 -18.91 4.31 10.25
C TRP A 72 -20.06 4.13 11.25
N ARG A 73 -19.87 4.56 12.50
CA ARG A 73 -20.92 4.54 13.53
C ARG A 73 -22.14 5.38 13.14
N LYS A 74 -21.90 6.57 12.56
CA LYS A 74 -22.96 7.48 12.09
C LYS A 74 -23.79 6.89 10.95
N ARG A 75 -23.14 6.19 10.00
CA ARG A 75 -23.84 5.58 8.85
C ARG A 75 -24.81 4.48 9.25
N GLY A 76 -24.61 3.85 10.42
CA GLY A 76 -25.36 2.66 10.81
C GLY A 76 -24.96 1.45 9.95
N SER A 77 -25.12 0.24 10.49
CA SER A 77 -24.75 -0.98 9.79
C SER A 77 -25.84 -1.38 8.78
N HIS A 78 -25.58 -1.22 7.48
CA HIS A 78 -26.37 -1.89 6.43
C HIS A 78 -25.80 -3.26 6.04
N VAL A 79 -24.63 -3.63 6.56
CA VAL A 79 -23.84 -4.75 6.04
C VAL A 79 -23.50 -5.72 7.18
N SER A 80 -24.34 -6.73 7.35
CA SER A 80 -23.93 -7.98 7.98
C SER A 80 -23.37 -8.92 6.91
N PRO A 81 -22.14 -9.46 7.05
CA PRO A 81 -21.10 -9.08 8.00
C PRO A 81 -19.74 -8.81 7.30
N LEU A 82 -19.20 -7.60 7.47
CA LEU A 82 -17.74 -7.50 7.62
C LEU A 82 -17.38 -8.22 8.93
N ALA A 83 -16.35 -9.07 8.92
CA ALA A 83 -16.08 -10.01 10.02
C ALA A 83 -15.68 -9.32 11.34
N SER A 84 -15.34 -8.02 11.33
CA SER A 84 -15.14 -7.21 12.54
C SER A 84 -15.33 -5.71 12.30
N LEU A 85 -15.61 -4.97 13.38
CA LEU A 85 -15.61 -3.50 13.39
C LEU A 85 -14.27 -2.94 12.87
N GLY A 86 -13.14 -3.55 13.26
CA GLY A 86 -11.81 -3.10 12.84
C GLY A 86 -11.61 -3.16 11.32
N GLN A 87 -12.10 -4.21 10.66
CA GLN A 87 -12.05 -4.31 9.20
C GLN A 87 -12.92 -3.24 8.53
N ALA A 88 -14.13 -3.00 9.05
CA ALA A 88 -15.00 -1.96 8.51
C ALA A 88 -14.40 -0.57 8.64
N VAL A 89 -13.82 -0.26 9.79
CA VAL A 89 -13.10 1.00 10.00
C VAL A 89 -11.86 1.08 9.12
N ALA A 90 -11.11 0.01 8.91
CA ALA A 90 -9.95 0.02 8.02
C ALA A 90 -10.33 0.40 6.57
N VAL A 91 -11.39 -0.21 6.02
CA VAL A 91 -11.92 0.14 4.69
C VAL A 91 -12.40 1.59 4.64
N MET A 92 -13.15 2.03 5.65
CA MET A 92 -13.59 3.43 5.76
C MET A 92 -12.37 4.38 5.77
N THR A 93 -11.37 4.09 6.58
CA THR A 93 -10.14 4.87 6.71
C THR A 93 -9.40 4.98 5.37
N TYR A 94 -9.30 3.88 4.62
CA TYR A 94 -8.66 3.88 3.30
C TYR A 94 -9.41 4.78 2.30
N THR A 95 -10.73 4.79 2.33
CA THR A 95 -11.53 5.65 1.42
C THR A 95 -11.61 7.12 1.86
N MET A 96 -11.12 7.45 3.06
CA MET A 96 -11.05 8.84 3.50
C MET A 96 -9.94 9.61 2.79
N LYS A 97 -10.13 10.93 2.70
CA LYS A 97 -9.17 11.80 2.03
C LYS A 97 -7.78 11.69 2.68
N TYR A 98 -6.76 11.74 1.83
CA TYR A 98 -5.34 11.88 2.16
C TYR A 98 -4.62 10.62 2.65
N LEU A 99 -5.21 9.78 3.51
CA LEU A 99 -4.49 8.62 4.06
C LEU A 99 -4.06 7.60 2.98
N TYR A 100 -4.93 7.28 2.01
CA TYR A 100 -4.60 6.29 0.98
C TYR A 100 -3.35 6.67 0.17
N LYS A 101 -3.04 7.96 0.03
CA LYS A 101 -1.86 8.41 -0.73
C LYS A 101 -0.58 8.04 0.00
N GLU A 102 -0.51 8.36 1.29
CA GLU A 102 0.64 8.02 2.13
C GLU A 102 0.75 6.51 2.34
N PHE A 103 -0.38 5.85 2.60
CA PHE A 103 -0.43 4.40 2.74
C PHE A 103 0.05 3.68 1.47
N ASN A 104 -0.47 4.05 0.28
CA ASN A 104 -0.06 3.42 -0.98
C ASN A 104 1.40 3.71 -1.32
N ALA A 105 1.89 4.91 -1.01
CA ALA A 105 3.31 5.24 -1.21
C ALA A 105 4.23 4.41 -0.29
N ALA A 106 3.83 4.20 0.97
CA ALA A 106 4.58 3.37 1.90
C ALA A 106 4.55 1.89 1.49
N VAL A 107 3.36 1.35 1.17
CA VAL A 107 3.20 -0.04 0.72
C VAL A 107 3.98 -0.32 -0.56
N HIS A 108 4.07 0.65 -1.48
CA HIS A 108 4.80 0.49 -2.73
C HIS A 108 6.31 0.19 -2.56
N VAL A 109 6.92 0.60 -1.45
CA VAL A 109 8.38 0.45 -1.21
C VAL A 109 8.72 -0.46 -0.03
N ALA A 110 7.70 -0.89 0.72
CA ALA A 110 7.88 -1.66 1.96
C ALA A 110 8.24 -3.14 1.73
N GLY A 111 8.29 -3.60 0.48
CA GLY A 111 8.76 -4.94 0.09
C GLY A 111 10.29 -5.06 -0.01
N GLU A 112 11.02 -3.95 -0.20
CA GLU A 112 12.48 -3.95 -0.10
C GLU A 112 12.95 -4.23 1.34
N ASP A 113 12.14 -3.82 2.31
CA ASP A 113 12.29 -4.18 3.71
C ASP A 113 11.69 -5.58 3.96
N VAL A 114 12.49 -6.61 3.67
CA VAL A 114 12.29 -8.01 4.11
C VAL A 114 12.05 -8.14 5.64
N TYR A 115 12.20 -7.04 6.38
CA TYR A 115 11.98 -6.89 7.81
C TYR A 115 10.62 -6.30 8.22
N LEU A 116 9.71 -6.00 7.30
CA LEU A 116 8.36 -5.50 7.64
C LEU A 116 7.39 -6.61 8.11
N CYS A 117 7.91 -7.78 8.46
CA CYS A 117 7.30 -8.62 9.47
C CYS A 117 7.84 -8.12 10.83
N PRO A 118 7.09 -7.38 11.66
CA PRO A 118 7.53 -7.09 13.02
C PRO A 118 7.53 -8.39 13.84
N LEU A 119 8.63 -9.14 13.73
CA LEU A 119 9.00 -10.27 14.59
C LEU A 119 10.34 -10.01 15.30
N HIS A 120 10.61 -8.77 15.71
CA HIS A 120 11.70 -8.50 16.66
C HIS A 120 11.25 -8.55 18.14
N GLY A 121 10.32 -9.44 18.50
CA GLY A 121 9.98 -9.59 19.91
C GLY A 121 9.00 -10.68 20.35
N ALA A 122 8.48 -11.53 19.46
CA ALA A 122 7.53 -12.55 19.88
C ALA A 122 7.55 -13.82 19.00
N VAL A 123 8.73 -14.41 18.79
CA VAL A 123 8.80 -15.83 18.41
C VAL A 123 9.44 -16.59 19.57
N GLY A 124 8.58 -16.99 20.51
CA GLY A 124 8.87 -18.19 21.28
C GLY A 124 9.02 -19.34 20.29
N LYS A 125 10.24 -19.89 20.22
CA LYS A 125 10.66 -21.14 19.56
C LYS A 125 9.75 -21.66 18.44
N GLY A 126 10.16 -21.42 17.20
CA GLY A 126 9.92 -22.33 16.07
C GLY A 126 8.95 -21.80 15.02
N LYS A 127 9.51 -21.60 13.81
CA LYS A 127 8.87 -21.31 12.52
C LYS A 127 8.57 -19.82 12.28
N ALA A 128 9.49 -19.20 11.53
CA ALA A 128 9.24 -17.96 10.81
C ALA A 128 8.03 -18.15 9.87
N CYS A 129 7.28 -17.07 9.63
CA CYS A 129 6.35 -16.97 8.50
C CYS A 129 7.18 -17.08 7.21
N SER A 130 7.49 -18.30 6.81
CA SER A 130 8.04 -18.57 5.48
C SER A 130 6.87 -18.38 4.53
N SER A 131 6.92 -17.32 3.74
CA SER A 131 6.26 -17.30 2.44
C SER A 131 6.78 -18.52 1.67
N GLY A 132 6.01 -19.59 1.66
CA GLY A 132 6.23 -20.71 0.76
C GLY A 132 5.97 -20.21 -0.65
N GLY A 133 7.00 -19.67 -1.29
CA GLY A 133 6.96 -19.13 -2.65
C GLY A 133 8.35 -18.73 -3.07
N MET A 134 8.95 -19.54 -3.93
CA MET A 134 10.24 -19.39 -4.61
C MET A 134 10.76 -17.93 -4.62
N SER A 135 11.75 -17.63 -3.78
CA SER A 135 12.57 -16.44 -3.96
C SER A 135 13.35 -16.60 -5.27
N VAL A 136 12.84 -15.99 -6.35
CA VAL A 136 13.62 -15.81 -7.56
C VAL A 136 14.73 -14.83 -7.19
N GLY A 137 15.91 -15.36 -6.90
CA GLY A 137 17.08 -14.58 -6.56
C GLY A 137 17.36 -13.54 -7.65
N ARG A 138 17.71 -12.31 -7.23
CA ARG A 138 18.23 -11.27 -8.13
C ARG A 138 19.31 -11.87 -9.03
N PRO A 139 19.23 -11.74 -10.37
CA PRO A 139 20.41 -11.91 -11.19
C PRO A 139 21.39 -10.80 -10.78
N GLY A 140 22.59 -11.18 -10.34
CA GLY A 140 23.66 -10.21 -10.14
C GLY A 140 23.97 -9.45 -11.43
N PRO A 141 24.57 -8.25 -11.35
CA PRO A 141 24.92 -7.48 -12.53
C PRO A 141 26.08 -8.20 -13.24
N GLY A 142 25.76 -9.05 -14.22
CA GLY A 142 26.80 -9.69 -15.06
C GLY A 142 26.56 -11.12 -15.53
N GLY A 143 25.32 -11.60 -15.68
CA GLY A 143 25.07 -12.93 -16.25
C GLY A 143 24.01 -12.90 -17.32
N ALA A 144 24.42 -12.81 -18.59
CA ALA A 144 23.59 -13.20 -19.71
C ALA A 144 23.14 -14.65 -19.48
N ARG A 145 21.82 -14.90 -19.52
CA ARG A 145 21.29 -16.27 -19.57
C ARG A 145 20.68 -16.43 -20.95
N ASP A 146 21.40 -17.19 -21.77
CA ASP A 146 20.91 -17.76 -23.02
C ASP A 146 19.64 -18.56 -22.73
N ILE A 147 18.64 -18.37 -23.59
CA ILE A 147 17.36 -19.05 -23.56
C ILE A 147 17.50 -20.31 -24.42
N GLU A 148 17.40 -21.48 -23.79
CA GLU A 148 16.94 -22.72 -24.43
C GLU A 148 15.66 -23.19 -23.76
#